data_AF-A0A5C5R9R5-F1
#
_entry.id   AF-A0A5C5R9R5-F1
#
_cell.length_a   1.000
_cell.length_b   1.000
_cell.length_c   1.000
_cell.angle_alpha   90.00
_cell.angle_beta   90.00
_cell.angle_gamma   90.00
#
_symmetry.space_group_name_H-M   'P 1'
#
loop_
_entity.id
_entity.type
_entity.pdbx_description
1 polymer ?
#
loop_
_entity_poly.entity_id
_entity_poly.type
_entity_poly.pdbx_seq_one_letter_code
_entity_poly.pdbx_strand_id
1 'polypeptide(L)'
;MKSIKKPQSALPDQIFAFSVRAAAIFVLILLTGIMLSLIIASMPSIKEFGLKFLWTKEWDAPMDQFGALVPIYGTIVTSVIALVIAVPVSFGIAIFLTELAPPWLRRPIGVAVEL
;
A
#
# COMPACT_ATOMS: atom_id res chain seq x y z
N MET A 1 16.47 18.34 44.95
CA MET A 1 17.70 18.39 44.15
C MET A 1 17.57 17.36 43.03
N LYS A 2 17.66 17.77 41.76
CA LYS A 2 17.40 16.92 40.57
C LYS A 2 18.38 15.75 40.54
N SER A 3 17.87 14.52 40.60
CA SER A 3 18.64 13.31 40.32
C SER A 3 18.92 13.25 38.82
N ILE A 4 20.18 13.41 38.45
CA ILE A 4 20.66 13.32 37.07
C ILE A 4 20.58 11.85 36.65
N LYS A 5 19.68 11.55 35.71
CA LYS A 5 19.55 10.22 35.10
C LYS A 5 20.88 9.81 34.48
N LYS A 6 21.36 8.61 34.83
CA LYS A 6 22.53 7.94 34.23
C LYS A 6 22.43 7.97 32.69
N PRO A 7 23.55 8.06 31.97
CA PRO A 7 23.54 7.92 30.52
C PRO A 7 22.92 6.55 30.18
N GLN A 8 21.79 6.57 29.47
CA GLN A 8 21.27 5.37 28.80
C GLN A 8 22.43 4.80 27.96
N SER A 9 22.68 3.51 28.09
CA SER A 9 23.79 2.86 27.38
C SER A 9 23.59 3.07 25.87
N ALA A 10 24.61 3.61 25.20
CA ALA A 10 24.53 3.93 23.76
C ALA A 10 24.36 2.67 22.88
N LEU A 11 24.72 1.49 23.41
CA LEU A 11 24.72 0.22 22.67
C LEU A 11 23.31 -0.27 22.28
N PRO A 12 22.34 -0.41 23.20
CA PRO A 12 20.96 -0.76 22.85
C PRO A 12 20.34 0.20 21.82
N ASP A 13 20.54 1.50 21.99
CA ASP A 13 20.00 2.52 21.07
C ASP A 13 20.63 2.42 19.68
N GLN A 14 21.93 2.14 19.59
CA GLN A 14 22.64 1.90 18.33
C GLN A 14 22.19 0.63 17.62
N ILE A 15 21.99 -0.47 18.35
CA ILE A 15 21.49 -1.74 17.79
C ILE A 15 20.07 -1.56 17.27
N PHE A 16 19.21 -0.87 18.02
CA PHE A 16 17.85 -0.56 17.59
C PHE A 16 17.85 0.30 16.32
N ALA A 17 18.61 1.40 16.32
CA ALA A 17 18.71 2.29 15.16
C ALA A 17 19.26 1.58 13.92
N PHE A 18 20.27 0.71 14.07
CA PHE A 18 20.78 -0.10 12.98
C PHE A 18 19.74 -1.09 12.45
N SER A 19 18.99 -1.75 13.33
CA SER A 19 17.96 -2.71 12.96
C SER A 19 16.83 -2.05 12.16
N VAL A 20 16.35 -0.88 12.61
CA VAL A 20 15.32 -0.11 11.89
C VAL A 20 15.84 0.35 10.52
N ARG A 21 17.08 0.85 10.45
CA ARG A 21 17.70 1.25 9.17
C ARG A 21 17.88 0.07 8.23
N ALA A 22 18.34 -1.07 8.73
CA ALA A 22 18.48 -2.29 7.95
C ALA A 22 17.13 -2.77 7.41
N ALA A 23 16.07 -2.75 8.24
CA ALA A 23 14.72 -3.08 7.82
C ALA A 23 14.21 -2.12 6.73
N ALA A 24 14.41 -0.81 6.89
CA ALA A 24 14.02 0.17 5.87
C ALA A 24 14.74 -0.04 4.54
N ILE A 25 16.06 -0.25 4.58
CA ILE A 25 16.87 -0.54 3.38
C ILE A 25 16.42 -1.86 2.75
N PHE A 26 16.15 -2.89 3.55
CA PHE A 26 15.66 -4.18 3.08
C PHE A 26 14.32 -4.06 2.36
N VAL A 27 13.36 -3.32 2.93
CA VAL A 27 12.07 -3.04 2.28
C VAL A 27 12.27 -2.30 0.95
N LEU A 28 13.16 -1.31 0.90
CA LEU A 28 13.47 -0.61 -0.35
C LEU A 28 14.08 -1.53 -1.41
N ILE A 29 15.00 -2.42 -1.02
CA ILE A 29 15.58 -3.43 -1.90
C ILE A 29 14.48 -4.38 -2.42
N LEU A 30 13.58 -4.83 -1.54
CA LEU A 30 12.46 -5.69 -1.92
C LEU A 30 11.53 -5.00 -2.93
N LEU A 31 11.12 -3.75 -2.65
CA LEU A 31 10.27 -2.99 -3.57
C LEU A 31 10.94 -2.81 -4.93
N THR A 32 12.23 -2.47 -4.94
CA THR A 32 13.01 -2.34 -6.17
C THR A 32 13.11 -3.68 -6.91
N GLY A 33 13.36 -4.77 -6.18
CA GLY A 33 13.41 -6.12 -6.73
C GLY A 33 12.08 -6.57 -7.35
N ILE A 34 10.95 -6.28 -6.69
CA ILE A 34 9.61 -6.53 -7.21
C ILE A 34 9.37 -5.71 -8.48
N MET A 35 9.71 -4.42 -8.49
CA MET A 35 9.56 -3.56 -9.67
C MET A 35 10.36 -4.09 -10.86
N LEU A 36 11.63 -4.44 -10.65
CA LEU A 36 12.48 -5.02 -11.70
C LEU A 36 11.94 -6.36 -12.19
N SER A 37 11.47 -7.22 -11.27
CA SER A 37 10.86 -8.51 -11.60
C SER A 37 9.62 -8.31 -12.49
N LEU A 38 8.74 -7.38 -12.14
CA LEU A 38 7.54 -7.05 -12.94
C LEU A 38 7.91 -6.54 -14.34
N ILE A 39 8.92 -5.67 -14.46
CA ILE A 39 9.37 -5.15 -15.76
C ILE A 39 9.91 -6.29 -16.63
N ILE A 40 10.75 -7.17 -16.07
CA ILE A 40 11.33 -8.29 -16.82
C ILE A 40 10.25 -9.30 -17.23
N ALA A 41 9.34 -9.64 -16.31
CA ALA A 41 8.26 -10.60 -16.56
C ALA A 41 7.21 -10.08 -17.56
N SER A 42 6.95 -8.77 -17.59
CA SER A 42 5.98 -8.16 -18.52
C SER A 42 6.55 -7.84 -19.90
N MET A 43 7.88 -7.72 -20.02
CA MET A 43 8.56 -7.38 -21.29
C MET A 43 8.17 -8.27 -22.48
N PRO A 44 8.04 -9.61 -22.36
CA PRO A 44 7.64 -10.46 -23.47
C PRO A 44 6.26 -10.11 -24.03
N SER A 45 5.32 -9.73 -23.15
CA SER A 45 3.96 -9.34 -23.56
C SER A 45 3.98 -8.07 -24.43
N ILE A 46 4.84 -7.10 -24.08
CA ILE A 46 4.99 -5.86 -24.87
C ILE A 46 5.68 -6.16 -26.21
N LYS A 47 6.62 -7.10 -26.25
CA LYS A 47 7.30 -7.50 -27.50
C LYS A 47 6.35 -8.21 -28.47
N GLU A 48 5.48 -9.07 -27.97
CA GLU A 48 4.52 -9.83 -28.78
C GLU A 48 3.37 -8.95 -29.29
N PHE A 49 2.75 -8.17 -28.40
CA PHE A 49 1.53 -7.40 -28.72
C PHE A 49 1.79 -5.92 -29.06
N GLY A 50 3.04 -5.47 -28.90
CA GLY A 50 3.44 -4.07 -29.08
C GLY A 50 2.80 -3.12 -28.06
N LEU A 51 2.96 -1.81 -28.28
CA LEU A 51 2.34 -0.79 -27.43
C LEU A 51 0.81 -0.74 -27.56
N LYS A 52 0.26 -1.28 -28.65
CA LYS A 52 -1.19 -1.34 -28.89
C LYS A 52 -1.89 -2.20 -27.82
N PHE A 53 -1.19 -3.20 -27.27
CA PHE A 53 -1.63 -4.03 -26.14
C PHE A 53 -2.30 -3.24 -25.02
N LEU A 54 -1.75 -2.07 -24.69
CA LEU A 54 -2.26 -1.27 -23.59
C LEU A 54 -3.68 -0.77 -23.88
N TRP A 55 -3.99 -0.37 -25.13
CA TRP A 55 -5.28 0.20 -25.53
C TRP A 55 -6.22 -0.83 -26.20
N THR A 56 -5.78 -2.07 -26.40
CA THR A 56 -6.62 -3.15 -26.93
C THR A 56 -7.55 -3.69 -25.85
N LYS A 57 -8.84 -3.86 -26.19
CA LYS A 57 -9.86 -4.45 -25.31
C LYS A 57 -10.08 -5.94 -25.55
N GLU A 58 -9.59 -6.45 -26.67
CA GLU A 58 -9.80 -7.84 -27.09
C GLU A 58 -9.10 -8.81 -26.14
N TRP A 59 -9.83 -9.85 -25.77
CA TRP A 59 -9.34 -10.97 -25.00
C TRP A 59 -9.84 -12.25 -25.66
N ASP A 60 -9.02 -12.83 -26.52
CA ASP A 60 -9.30 -14.04 -27.28
C ASP A 60 -8.20 -15.07 -26.98
N ALA A 61 -8.41 -15.85 -25.93
CA ALA A 61 -7.46 -16.87 -25.48
C ALA A 61 -7.23 -18.00 -26.51
N PRO A 62 -8.25 -18.48 -27.27
CA PRO A 62 -8.04 -19.41 -28.37
C PRO A 62 -7.12 -18.89 -29.49
N MET A 63 -7.14 -17.59 -29.78
CA MET A 63 -6.34 -16.97 -30.85
C MET A 63 -5.07 -16.29 -30.35
N ASP A 64 -4.69 -16.50 -29.08
CA ASP A 64 -3.56 -15.85 -28.42
C ASP A 64 -3.57 -14.31 -28.50
N GLN A 65 -4.75 -13.68 -28.53
CA GLN A 65 -4.88 -12.22 -28.57
C GLN A 65 -5.29 -11.68 -27.21
N PHE A 66 -4.42 -10.88 -26.60
CA PHE A 66 -4.66 -10.31 -25.27
C PHE A 66 -4.53 -8.80 -25.31
N GLY A 67 -5.37 -8.12 -24.53
CA GLY A 67 -5.37 -6.68 -24.35
C GLY A 67 -5.44 -6.30 -22.88
N ALA A 68 -4.65 -5.30 -22.47
CA ALA A 68 -4.60 -4.85 -21.08
C ALA A 68 -5.64 -3.77 -20.74
N LEU A 69 -6.37 -3.22 -21.71
CA LEU A 69 -7.24 -2.08 -21.45
C LEU A 69 -8.38 -2.43 -20.48
N VAL A 70 -8.97 -3.62 -20.62
CA VAL A 70 -10.07 -4.09 -19.76
C VAL A 70 -9.64 -4.19 -18.28
N PRO A 71 -8.56 -4.93 -17.92
CA PRO A 71 -8.12 -5.01 -16.53
C PRO A 71 -7.63 -3.66 -15.96
N ILE A 72 -6.99 -2.81 -16.78
CA ILE A 72 -6.58 -1.46 -16.36
C ILE A 72 -7.81 -0.63 -16.02
N TYR A 73 -8.78 -0.58 -16.93
CA TYR A 73 -10.01 0.19 -16.74
C TYR A 73 -10.79 -0.31 -15.52
N GLY A 74 -10.93 -1.63 -15.36
CA GLY A 74 -11.57 -2.24 -14.20
C GLY A 74 -10.92 -1.78 -12.89
N THR A 75 -9.59 -1.84 -12.79
CA THR A 75 -8.84 -1.41 -11.59
C THR A 75 -9.05 0.07 -11.27
N ILE A 76 -9.06 0.94 -12.29
CA ILE A 76 -9.29 2.37 -12.10
C ILE A 76 -10.72 2.62 -11.59
N VAL A 77 -11.71 2.04 -12.26
CA VAL A 77 -13.12 2.23 -11.89
C VAL A 77 -13.40 1.68 -10.50
N THR A 78 -12.91 0.49 -10.17
CA THR A 78 -13.09 -0.08 -8.82
C THR A 78 -12.40 0.75 -7.76
N SER A 79 -11.20 1.27 -8.02
CA SER A 79 -10.49 2.17 -7.09
C SER A 79 -11.25 3.47 -6.87
N VAL A 80 -11.80 4.06 -7.92
CA VAL A 80 -12.63 5.28 -7.83
C VAL A 80 -13.89 5.03 -7.02
N ILE A 81 -14.62 3.94 -7.30
CA ILE A 81 -15.82 3.57 -6.55
C ILE A 81 -15.46 3.33 -5.07
N ALA A 82 -14.37 2.62 -4.80
CA ALA A 82 -13.89 2.38 -3.45
C ALA A 82 -13.60 3.70 -2.72
N LEU A 83 -12.95 4.67 -3.36
CA LEU A 83 -12.69 5.99 -2.77
C LEU A 83 -13.97 6.78 -2.52
N VAL A 84 -14.90 6.78 -3.47
CA VAL A 84 -16.19 7.47 -3.33
C VAL A 84 -16.98 6.97 -2.13
N ILE A 85 -16.88 5.67 -1.81
CA ILE A 85 -17.55 5.07 -0.64
C ILE A 85 -16.72 5.24 0.63
N ALA A 86 -15.41 4.97 0.58
CA ALA A 86 -14.54 4.99 1.75
C ALA A 86 -14.43 6.38 2.36
N VAL A 87 -14.31 7.44 1.53
CA VAL A 87 -14.15 8.82 2.00
C VAL A 87 -15.30 9.28 2.92
N PRO A 88 -16.58 9.25 2.50
CA PRO A 88 -17.69 9.68 3.37
C PRO A 88 -17.83 8.78 4.62
N VAL A 89 -17.55 7.48 4.50
CA VAL A 89 -17.54 6.56 5.66
C VAL A 89 -16.46 6.94 6.67
N SER A 90 -15.24 7.24 6.21
CA SER A 90 -14.14 7.72 7.06
C SER A 90 -14.49 9.01 7.78
N PHE A 91 -15.16 9.96 7.11
CA PHE A 91 -15.67 11.17 7.77
C PHE A 91 -16.73 10.85 8.82
N GLY A 92 -17.65 9.94 8.54
CA GLY A 92 -18.67 9.50 9.51
C GLY A 92 -18.04 8.88 10.76
N ILE A 93 -17.03 8.03 10.60
CA ILE A 93 -16.28 7.43 11.71
C ILE A 93 -15.55 8.51 12.51
N ALA A 94 -14.89 9.47 11.84
CA ALA A 94 -14.18 10.56 12.51
C ALA A 94 -15.12 11.39 13.40
N ILE A 95 -16.26 11.84 12.85
CA ILE A 95 -17.26 12.62 13.58
C ILE A 95 -17.86 11.81 14.74
N PHE A 96 -18.16 10.53 14.52
CA PHE A 96 -18.67 9.67 15.58
C PHE A 96 -17.67 9.58 16.74
N LEU A 97 -16.39 9.34 16.47
CA LEU A 97 -15.36 9.21 17.49
C LEU A 97 -15.12 10.52 18.27
N THR A 98 -15.21 11.68 17.61
CA THR A 98 -14.99 12.99 18.25
C THR A 98 -16.20 13.46 19.05
N GLU A 99 -17.40 13.41 18.46
CA GLU A 99 -18.59 14.09 19.01
C GLU A 99 -19.53 13.15 19.77
N LEU A 100 -19.64 11.88 19.36
CA LEU A 100 -20.76 11.00 19.77
C LEU A 100 -20.32 9.78 20.59
N ALA A 101 -19.08 9.31 20.41
CA ALA A 101 -18.65 8.02 20.93
C ALA A 101 -18.43 8.06 22.45
N PRO A 102 -18.98 7.09 23.21
CA PRO A 102 -18.74 6.99 24.64
C PRO A 102 -17.29 6.53 24.93
N PRO A 103 -16.71 6.86 26.10
CA PRO A 103 -15.27 6.71 26.38
C PRO A 103 -14.73 5.28 26.21
N TRP A 104 -15.56 4.27 26.48
CA TRP A 104 -15.18 2.86 26.39
C TRP A 104 -15.15 2.33 24.95
N LEU A 105 -15.89 2.97 24.02
CA LEU A 105 -16.01 2.52 22.63
C LEU A 105 -15.00 3.22 21.68
N ARG A 106 -14.49 4.40 22.06
CA ARG A 106 -13.50 5.16 21.28
C ARG A 106 -12.23 4.37 21.00
N ARG A 107 -11.68 3.70 22.03
CA ARG A 107 -10.44 2.91 21.92
C ARG A 107 -10.55 1.70 20.98
N PRO A 108 -11.50 0.78 21.17
CA PRO A 108 -11.58 -0.41 20.31
C PRO A 108 -11.89 -0.06 18.85
N ILE A 109 -12.76 0.92 18.59
CA ILE A 109 -13.08 1.34 17.22
C ILE A 109 -11.89 2.07 16.58
N GLY A 110 -11.21 2.96 17.32
CA GLY A 110 -10.02 3.63 16.80
C GLY A 110 -8.94 2.64 16.35
N VAL A 111 -8.64 1.63 17.18
CA VAL A 111 -7.69 0.57 16.84
C VAL A 111 -8.16 -0.25 15.63
N ALA A 112 -9.45 -0.56 15.52
CA ALA A 112 -9.97 -1.32 14.39
C ALA A 112 -9.95 -0.55 13.05
N VAL A 113 -9.88 0.78 13.08
CA VAL A 113 -9.79 1.64 11.89
C VAL A 113 -8.33 1.91 11.51
N GLU A 114 -7.42 1.88 12.48
CA GLU A 114 -5.97 2.06 12.27
C GLU A 114 -5.25 0.77 11.79
N LEU A 115 -5.81 -0.41 12.09
CA LEU A 115 -5.29 -1.74 11.70
C LEU A 115 -5.77 -2.16 10.31
#